data_AF-A0A534W3C2-F1
#
_entry.id   AF-A0A534W3C2-F1
#
_cell.length_a   1.000
_cell.length_b   1.000
_cell.length_c   1.000
_cell.angle_alpha   90.00
_cell.angle_beta   90.00
_cell.angle_gamma   90.00
#
_symmetry.space_group_name_H-M   'P 1'
#
loop_
_entity.id
_entity.type
_entity.pdbx_description
1 polymer ?
#
loop_
_entity_poly.entity_id
_entity_poly.type
_entity_poly.pdbx_seq_one_letter_code
_entity_poly.pdbx_strand_id
1 'polypeptide(L)'
;MSPKNMAASVHARLAEIARRTGRPFQELLQYYAMERFLYRLSKSPHATRFVLKGALMLRVWDAPMARPTKDIDLLGRLENSLENLSAVVGEVLCDCK
;
A
#
# COMPACT_ATOMS: atom_id res chain seq x y z
N MET A 1 18.50 -19.49 -1.74
CA MET A 1 17.93 -19.33 -3.10
C MET A 1 16.86 -18.25 -3.04
N SER A 2 16.99 -17.17 -3.81
CA SER A 2 15.88 -16.24 -3.99
C SER A 2 14.74 -16.96 -4.72
N PRO A 3 13.47 -16.68 -4.40
CA PRO A 3 12.34 -17.26 -5.13
C PRO A 3 12.46 -16.91 -6.62
N LYS A 4 12.46 -17.92 -7.49
CA LYS A 4 12.47 -17.76 -8.97
C LYS A 4 11.34 -16.85 -9.47
N ASN A 5 10.27 -16.68 -8.69
CA ASN A 5 9.19 -15.74 -8.94
C ASN A 5 8.64 -15.20 -7.61
N MET A 6 9.06 -13.99 -7.23
CA MET A 6 8.60 -13.32 -6.01
C MET A 6 7.09 -13.05 -6.01
N ALA A 7 6.53 -12.65 -7.15
CA ALA A 7 5.10 -12.35 -7.26
C ALA A 7 4.24 -13.60 -7.01
N ALA A 8 4.59 -14.74 -7.62
CA ALA A 8 3.91 -16.01 -7.38
C ALA A 8 4.01 -16.46 -5.92
N SER A 9 5.19 -16.27 -5.29
CA SER A 9 5.38 -16.59 -3.87
C SER A 9 4.51 -15.72 -2.97
N VAL A 10 4.46 -14.41 -3.21
CA VAL A 10 3.59 -13.48 -2.47
C VAL A 10 2.12 -13.85 -2.65
N HIS A 11 1.68 -14.12 -3.89
CA HIS A 11 0.30 -14.51 -4.19
C HIS A 11 -0.10 -15.78 -3.44
N ALA A 12 0.74 -16.82 -3.47
CA ALA A 12 0.50 -18.07 -2.75
C ALA A 12 0.40 -17.86 -1.23
N ARG A 13 1.27 -17.02 -0.66
CA ARG A 13 1.23 -16.68 0.77
C ARG A 13 -0.05 -15.93 1.15
N LEU A 14 -0.49 -14.98 0.33
CA LEU A 14 -1.75 -14.27 0.55
C LEU A 14 -2.96 -15.19 0.44
N ALA A 15 -2.95 -16.14 -0.51
CA ALA A 15 -4.02 -17.13 -0.66
C ALA A 15 -4.12 -18.04 0.57
N GLU A 16 -2.99 -18.46 1.12
CA GLU A 16 -2.95 -19.25 2.35
C GLU A 16 -3.44 -18.46 3.57
N ILE A 17 -3.06 -17.18 3.68
CA ILE A 17 -3.58 -16.29 4.74
C ILE A 17 -5.10 -16.13 4.62
N ALA A 18 -5.63 -15.94 3.40
CA ALA A 18 -7.06 -15.86 3.15
C ALA A 18 -7.79 -17.11 3.67
N ARG A 19 -7.31 -18.29 3.27
CA ARG A 19 -7.86 -19.59 3.68
C ARG A 19 -7.83 -19.76 5.20
N ARG A 20 -6.71 -19.43 5.86
CA ARG A 20 -6.55 -19.58 7.31
C ARG A 20 -7.39 -18.61 8.13
N THR A 21 -7.63 -17.40 7.62
CA THR A 21 -8.34 -16.33 8.34
C THR A 21 -9.82 -16.23 7.97
N GLY A 22 -10.28 -16.96 6.94
CA GLY A 22 -11.63 -16.85 6.40
C GLY A 22 -11.90 -15.51 5.70
N ARG A 23 -10.88 -14.68 5.46
CA ARG A 23 -11.02 -13.37 4.81
C ARG A 23 -11.02 -13.51 3.29
N PRO A 24 -11.77 -12.65 2.56
CA PRO A 24 -11.70 -12.61 1.11
C PRO A 24 -10.28 -12.37 0.59
N PHE A 25 -9.82 -13.21 -0.34
CA PHE A 25 -8.47 -13.08 -0.91
C PHE A 25 -8.22 -11.71 -1.54
N GLN A 26 -9.21 -11.18 -2.28
CA GLN A 26 -9.09 -9.89 -2.95
C GLN A 26 -8.88 -8.73 -1.97
N GLU A 27 -9.50 -8.79 -0.79
CA GLU A 27 -9.32 -7.81 0.27
C GLU A 27 -7.87 -7.85 0.79
N LEU A 28 -7.33 -9.03 1.06
CA LEU A 28 -5.94 -9.20 1.49
C LEU A 28 -4.94 -8.73 0.42
N LEU A 29 -5.20 -9.06 -0.85
CA LEU A 29 -4.37 -8.63 -1.96
C LEU A 29 -4.35 -7.11 -2.11
N GLN A 30 -5.52 -6.48 -2.00
CA GLN A 30 -5.65 -5.03 -2.04
C GLN A 30 -4.87 -4.36 -0.91
N TYR A 31 -5.05 -4.84 0.32
CA TYR A 31 -4.33 -4.30 1.47
C TYR A 31 -2.83 -4.51 1.40
N TYR A 32 -2.39 -5.68 0.91
CA TYR A 32 -0.98 -5.91 0.63
C TYR A 32 -0.44 -4.86 -0.35
N ALA A 33 -1.12 -4.60 -1.46
CA ALA A 33 -0.68 -3.60 -2.43
C ALA A 33 -0.58 -2.19 -1.82
N MET A 34 -1.60 -1.79 -1.04
CA MET A 34 -1.62 -0.49 -0.35
C MET A 34 -0.49 -0.35 0.66
N GLU A 35 -0.24 -1.37 1.47
CA GLU A 35 0.86 -1.39 2.45
C GLU A 35 2.23 -1.41 1.77
N ARG A 36 2.38 -2.10 0.64
CA ARG A 36 3.60 -2.08 -0.16
C ARG A 36 3.86 -0.70 -0.78
N PHE A 37 2.83 0.00 -1.25
CA PHE A 37 2.96 1.38 -1.72
C PHE A 37 3.39 2.31 -0.57
N LEU A 38 2.70 2.26 0.58
CA LEU A 38 3.03 3.07 1.75
C LEU A 38 4.46 2.79 2.26
N TYR A 39 4.88 1.53 2.23
CA TYR A 39 6.26 1.17 2.53
C TYR A 39 7.25 1.85 1.58
N ARG A 40 7.02 1.77 0.25
CA ARG A 40 7.90 2.44 -0.74
C ARG A 40 7.92 3.95 -0.53
N LEU A 41 6.76 4.57 -0.31
CA LEU A 41 6.65 6.00 -0.01
C LEU A 41 7.44 6.38 1.25
N SER A 42 7.37 5.57 2.31
CA SER A 42 8.11 5.81 3.55
C SER A 42 9.63 5.70 3.40
N LYS A 43 10.10 5.02 2.35
CA LYS A 43 11.53 4.85 2.02
C LYS A 43 12.02 5.80 0.94
N SER A 44 11.12 6.55 0.30
CA SER A 44 11.49 7.49 -0.75
C SER A 44 11.87 8.86 -0.16
N PRO A 45 12.57 9.71 -0.93
CA PRO A 45 12.81 11.11 -0.56
C PRO A 45 11.52 11.94 -0.31
N HIS A 46 10.36 11.43 -0.73
CA HIS A 46 9.07 12.12 -0.59
C HIS A 46 8.34 11.81 0.71
N ALA A 47 8.87 10.94 1.58
CA ALA A 47 8.19 10.47 2.79
C ALA A 47 7.64 11.62 3.67
N THR A 48 8.40 12.69 3.84
CA THR A 48 8.03 13.84 4.70
C THR A 48 7.05 14.82 4.02
N ARG A 49 6.80 14.64 2.72
CA ARG A 49 5.88 15.47 1.93
C ARG A 49 4.43 15.00 2.02
N PHE A 50 4.16 13.87 2.67
CA PHE A 50 2.80 13.34 2.79
C PHE A 50 2.46 12.95 4.23
N VAL A 51 1.18 13.09 4.58
CA VAL A 51 0.62 12.57 5.83
C VAL A 51 -0.53 11.64 5.50
N LEU A 52 -0.48 10.40 6.03
CA LEU A 52 -1.58 9.44 5.89
C LEU A 52 -2.82 9.92 6.64
N LYS A 53 -3.98 9.83 6.00
CA LYS A 53 -5.28 10.19 6.58
C LYS A 53 -6.36 9.20 6.13
N GLY A 54 -7.62 9.54 6.42
CA GLY A 54 -8.79 8.81 5.91
C GLY A 54 -8.98 7.43 6.54
N ALA A 55 -9.74 6.58 5.85
CA ALA A 55 -10.22 5.31 6.40
C ALA A 55 -9.10 4.30 6.71
N LEU A 56 -7.92 4.43 6.11
CA LEU A 56 -6.77 3.59 6.46
C LEU A 56 -6.27 3.82 7.89
N MET A 57 -6.47 5.01 8.46
CA MET A 57 -6.10 5.28 9.85
C MET A 57 -6.90 4.44 10.84
N LEU A 58 -8.13 4.06 10.49
CA LEU A 58 -8.93 3.15 11.31
C LEU A 58 -8.26 1.78 11.47
N ARG A 59 -7.53 1.31 10.45
CA ARG A 59 -6.74 0.07 10.56
C ARG A 59 -5.48 0.22 11.39
N VAL A 60 -4.83 1.40 11.32
CA VAL A 60 -3.65 1.69 12.14
C VAL A 60 -4.03 1.72 13.62
N TRP A 61 -5.24 2.17 13.95
CA TRP A 61 -5.77 2.21 15.31
C TRP A 61 -6.52 0.94 15.75
N ASP A 62 -6.51 -0.11 14.93
CA ASP A 62 -7.27 -1.36 15.17
C ASP A 62 -8.76 -1.11 15.50
N ALA A 63 -9.33 -0.07 14.92
CA ALA A 63 -10.73 0.28 15.11
C ALA A 63 -11.64 -0.67 14.29
N PRO A 64 -12.86 -0.96 14.78
CA PRO A 64 -13.82 -1.76 14.01
C PRO A 64 -14.04 -1.19 12.61
N MET A 65 -13.68 -1.96 11.59
CA MET A 65 -13.91 -1.56 10.21
C MET A 65 -15.31 -1.94 9.76
N ALA A 66 -16.16 -0.94 9.51
CA ALA A 66 -17.49 -1.17 8.95
C ALA A 66 -17.46 -1.71 7.51
N ARG A 67 -16.41 -1.38 6.74
CA ARG A 67 -16.18 -1.88 5.37
C ARG A 67 -14.71 -1.80 4.97
N PRO A 68 -14.26 -2.61 3.99
CA PRO A 68 -12.94 -2.42 3.39
C PRO A 68 -12.78 -1.02 2.77
N THR A 69 -11.61 -0.40 2.97
CA THR A 69 -11.22 0.82 2.27
C THR A 69 -10.41 0.46 1.03
N LYS A 70 -10.68 1.16 -0.08
CA LYS A 70 -9.99 0.92 -1.35
C LYS A 70 -8.93 1.95 -1.68
N ASP A 71 -9.04 3.12 -1.05
CA ASP A 71 -8.26 4.30 -1.38
C ASP A 71 -7.17 4.54 -0.33
N ILE A 72 -6.08 5.17 -0.77
CA ILE A 72 -5.04 5.71 0.09
C ILE A 72 -5.22 7.22 0.12
N ASP A 73 -5.70 7.75 1.24
CA ASP A 73 -5.82 9.18 1.42
C ASP A 73 -4.52 9.76 1.99
N LEU A 74 -3.92 10.70 1.26
CA LEU A 74 -2.75 11.45 1.71
C LEU A 74 -3.06 12.95 1.73
N LEU A 75 -2.55 13.65 2.73
CA LEU A 75 -2.40 15.11 2.69
C LEU A 75 -1.01 15.43 2.15
N GLY A 76 -0.94 16.07 1.00
CA GLY A 76 0.32 16.50 0.38
C GLY A 76 0.80 17.86 0.90
N ARG A 77 2.11 17.98 1.12
CA ARG A 77 2.86 19.20 1.46
C ARG A 77 3.87 19.51 0.36
N LEU A 78 3.36 19.61 -0.86
CA LEU A 78 4.10 19.81 -2.10
C LEU A 78 3.17 20.47 -3.13
N GLU A 79 3.70 20.84 -4.28
CA GLU A 79 2.89 21.35 -5.38
C GLU A 79 1.85 20.31 -5.82
N ASN A 80 0.57 20.69 -5.80
CA ASN A 80 -0.56 19.80 -6.07
C ASN A 80 -0.99 19.84 -7.55
N SER A 81 -0.01 19.84 -8.46
CA SER A 81 -0.24 19.70 -9.90
C SER A 81 -0.21 18.22 -10.30
N LEU A 82 -1.02 17.85 -11.30
CA LEU A 82 -1.09 16.47 -11.78
C LEU A 82 0.26 15.95 -12.27
N GLU A 83 1.04 16.82 -12.92
CA GLU A 83 2.37 16.52 -13.43
C GLU A 83 3.34 16.18 -12.30
N ASN A 84 3.44 17.04 -11.29
CA ASN A 84 4.31 16.82 -10.13
C ASN A 84 3.89 15.55 -9.35
N LEU A 85 2.59 15.35 -9.09
CA LEU A 85 2.11 14.16 -8.40
C LEU A 85 2.39 12.86 -9.18
N SER A 86 2.24 12.89 -10.50
CA SER A 86 2.50 11.71 -11.34
C SER A 86 3.98 11.34 -11.34
N ALA A 87 4.87 12.35 -11.39
CA ALA A 87 6.31 12.14 -11.27
C ALA A 87 6.68 11.52 -9.90
N VAL A 88 6.17 12.09 -8.81
CA VAL A 88 6.41 11.60 -7.45
C VAL A 88 5.92 10.16 -7.26
N VAL A 89 4.70 9.84 -7.73
CA VAL A 89 4.16 8.48 -7.64
C VAL A 89 4.98 7.52 -8.51
N GLY A 90 5.42 7.95 -9.69
CA GLY A 90 6.35 7.19 -10.54
C GLY A 90 7.63 6.83 -9.80
N GLU A 91 8.29 7.81 -9.20
CA GLU A 91 9.52 7.61 -8.41
C GLU A 91 9.31 6.66 -7.22
N VAL A 92 8.16 6.74 -6.54
CA VAL A 92 7.81 5.82 -5.44
C VAL A 92 7.62 4.38 -5.95
N LEU A 93 7.05 4.21 -7.15
CA LEU A 93 6.78 2.90 -7.72
C LEU A 93 8.00 2.25 -8.38
N CYS A 94 8.93 3.05 -8.90
CA CYS A 94 10.20 2.56 -9.45
C CYS A 94 10.96 1.73 -8.40
N ASP A 95 11.42 0.54 -8.80
CA ASP A 95 12.36 -0.24 -8.00
C ASP A 95 13.75 0.42 -8.08
N CYS A 96 13.95 1.52 -7.33
CA CYS A 96 15.28 2.02 -7.05
C CYS A 96 15.95 1.07 -6.04
N LYS A 97 16.46 -0.04 -6.57
CA LYS A 97 17.62 -0.71 -5.97
C LYS A 97 18.89 -0.12 -6.57
#